data_AF-A0A8T3YQE8-F1
#
_entry.id   AF-A0A8T3YQE8-F1
#
_cell.length_a   1.000
_cell.length_b   1.000
_cell.length_c   1.000
_cell.angle_alpha   90.00
_cell.angle_beta   90.00
_cell.angle_gamma   90.00
#
_symmetry.space_group_name_H-M   'P 1'
#
loop_
_entity.id
_entity.type
_entity.pdbx_description
1 polymer ?
#
loop_
_entity_poly.entity_id
_entity_poly.type
_entity_poly.pdbx_seq_one_letter_code
_entity_poly.pdbx_strand_id
1 'polypeptide(L)'
;MFKKGDLSLNMIIVAIIALLVLVIIAAIFTGRLALFNIGISDCLKVKGAQCMFECGDGYVQDKTSKCLTEEKKVDPNQVCCIPQDFTEIQE
;
A
#
# COMPACT_ATOMS: atom_id res chain seq x y z
N MET A 1 9.14 47.94 -16.94
CA MET A 1 10.14 47.25 -17.80
C MET A 1 10.38 45.86 -17.23
N PHE A 2 9.81 44.83 -17.85
CA PHE A 2 10.16 43.45 -17.49
C PHE A 2 11.59 43.21 -17.97
N LYS A 3 12.56 43.35 -17.06
CA LYS A 3 13.91 42.86 -17.28
C LYS A 3 13.75 41.36 -17.57
N LYS A 4 13.92 40.97 -18.84
CA LYS A 4 14.21 39.59 -19.21
C LYS A 4 15.55 39.31 -18.57
N GLY A 5 15.49 38.93 -17.29
CA GLY A 5 16.67 38.59 -16.52
C GLY A 5 17.31 37.43 -17.24
N ASP A 6 18.58 37.58 -17.59
CA ASP A 6 19.51 36.48 -17.74
C ASP A 6 19.20 35.49 -16.62
N LEU A 7 18.46 34.44 -16.94
CA LEU A 7 18.37 33.28 -16.07
C LEU A 7 19.78 32.73 -16.06
N SER A 8 20.55 33.19 -15.08
CA SER A 8 21.93 32.79 -14.89
C SER A 8 21.97 31.28 -15.02
N LEU A 9 22.87 30.76 -15.86
CA LEU A 9 22.96 29.34 -16.20
C LEU A 9 22.99 28.48 -14.91
N ASN A 10 23.53 29.03 -13.83
CA ASN A 10 23.51 28.45 -12.49
C ASN A 10 22.10 28.19 -11.93
N MET A 11 21.15 29.11 -12.14
CA MET A 11 19.75 28.94 -11.71
C MET A 11 19.06 27.80 -12.46
N ILE A 12 19.34 27.65 -13.75
CA ILE A 12 18.82 26.54 -14.58
C ILE A 12 19.40 25.21 -14.07
N ILE A 13 20.70 25.16 -13.79
CA ILE A 13 21.35 23.96 -13.23
C ILE A 13 20.72 23.57 -11.90
N VAL A 14 20.54 24.52 -10.98
CA VAL A 14 19.94 24.24 -9.66
C VAL A 14 18.49 23.76 -9.80
N ALA A 15 17.71 24.34 -10.70
CA ALA A 15 16.33 23.91 -10.95
C ALA A 15 16.28 22.46 -11.47
N ILE A 16 17.19 22.08 -12.38
CA ILE A 16 17.26 20.72 -12.91
C ILE A 16 17.69 19.73 -11.82
N ILE A 17 18.70 20.07 -11.01
CA ILE A 17 19.15 19.20 -9.90
C ILE A 17 18.03 18.99 -8.89
N ALA A 18 17.31 20.06 -8.51
CA ALA A 18 16.20 19.97 -7.58
C ALA A 18 15.08 19.05 -8.11
N LEU A 19 14.75 19.18 -9.40
CA LEU A 19 13.75 18.33 -10.05
C LEU A 19 14.19 16.86 -10.09
N LEU A 20 15.46 16.60 -10.43
CA LEU A 20 16.04 15.25 -10.44
C LEU A 20 15.96 14.58 -9.06
N VAL A 21 16.38 15.30 -8.02
CA VAL A 21 16.33 14.79 -6.64
C VAL A 21 14.89 14.50 -6.23
N LEU A 22 13.94 15.39 -6.55
CA LEU A 22 12.53 15.16 -6.25
C LEU A 22 11.99 13.90 -6.94
N VAL A 23 12.32 13.68 -8.21
CA VAL A 23 11.91 12.48 -8.96
C VAL A 23 12.49 11.21 -8.33
N ILE A 24 13.77 11.22 -7.96
CA ILE A 24 14.42 10.06 -7.32
C ILE A 24 13.76 9.76 -5.97
N ILE A 25 13.51 10.78 -5.16
CA ILE A 25 12.82 10.64 -3.88
C ILE A 25 11.42 10.05 -4.11
N ALA A 26 10.63 10.64 -5.01
CA ALA A 26 9.29 10.16 -5.34
C ALA A 26 9.31 8.68 -5.77
N ALA A 27 10.23 8.28 -6.65
CA ALA A 27 10.35 6.90 -7.10
C ALA A 27 10.65 5.91 -5.96
N ILE A 28 11.56 6.27 -5.04
CA ILE A 28 11.88 5.44 -3.86
C ILE A 28 10.65 5.31 -2.95
N PHE A 29 9.98 6.44 -2.68
CA PHE A 29 8.79 6.45 -1.83
C PHE A 29 7.65 5.65 -2.45
N THR A 30 7.38 5.78 -3.75
CA THR A 30 6.36 4.98 -4.45
C THR A 30 6.67 3.48 -4.40
N GLY A 31 7.93 3.07 -4.61
CA GLY A 31 8.32 1.66 -4.51
C GLY A 31 8.14 1.07 -3.11
N ARG A 32 8.42 1.85 -2.05
CA ARG A 32 8.22 1.41 -0.67
C ARG A 32 6.75 1.41 -0.25
N LEU A 33 5.95 2.37 -0.72
CA LEU A 33 4.50 2.44 -0.45
C LEU A 33 3.75 1.25 -1.07
N ALA A 34 4.15 0.79 -2.26
CA ALA A 34 3.57 -0.41 -2.87
C ALA A 34 3.78 -1.66 -1.98
N LEU A 35 4.98 -1.82 -1.41
CA LEU A 35 5.29 -2.90 -0.47
C LEU A 35 4.55 -2.75 0.87
N PHE A 36 4.36 -1.51 1.33
CA PHE A 36 3.65 -1.23 2.57
C PHE A 36 2.15 -1.54 2.45
N ASN A 37 1.54 -1.23 1.30
CA ASN A 37 0.13 -1.53 1.05
C ASN A 37 -0.14 -3.05 1.09
N ILE A 38 0.77 -3.83 0.51
CA ILE A 38 0.73 -5.31 0.56
C ILE A 38 0.73 -5.79 2.02
N GLY A 39 1.62 -5.26 2.86
CA GLY A 39 1.74 -5.66 4.25
C GLY A 39 0.63 -5.18 5.19
N ILE A 40 -0.22 -4.24 4.79
CA ILE A 40 -1.43 -3.85 5.55
C ILE A 40 -2.63 -4.68 5.11
N SER A 41 -2.71 -5.03 3.82
CA SER A 41 -3.78 -5.86 3.29
C SER A 41 -3.65 -7.35 3.60
N ASP A 42 -2.63 -7.78 4.34
CA ASP A 42 -2.41 -9.19 4.66
C ASP A 42 -3.51 -9.74 5.59
N CYS A 43 -4.35 -10.63 5.07
CA CYS A 43 -5.35 -11.34 5.86
C CYS A 43 -4.75 -12.03 7.10
N LEU A 44 -3.59 -12.65 6.93
CA LEU A 44 -2.89 -13.42 7.97
C LEU A 44 -2.36 -12.56 9.13
N LYS A 45 -2.39 -11.22 9.01
CA LYS A 45 -2.05 -10.34 10.13
C LYS A 45 -3.20 -10.13 11.11
N VAL A 46 -4.43 -10.45 10.70
CA VAL A 46 -5.59 -10.40 11.59
C VAL A 46 -5.59 -11.67 12.45
N LYS A 47 -5.65 -11.50 13.78
CA LYS A 47 -5.63 -12.64 14.71
C LYS A 47 -6.82 -13.56 14.45
N GLY A 48 -6.55 -14.83 14.21
CA GLY A 48 -7.57 -15.84 13.94
C GLY A 48 -8.13 -15.83 12.52
N ALA A 49 -7.62 -14.95 11.65
CA ALA A 49 -8.02 -14.94 10.25
C ALA A 49 -7.42 -16.11 9.48
N GLN A 50 -8.19 -16.67 8.56
CA GLN A 50 -7.78 -17.76 7.68
C GLN A 50 -8.08 -17.42 6.23
N CYS A 51 -7.16 -17.81 5.37
CA CYS A 51 -7.32 -17.76 3.93
C CYS A 51 -7.89 -19.09 3.44
N MET A 52 -9.12 -19.05 2.94
CA MET A 52 -9.85 -20.22 2.45
C MET A 52 -10.68 -19.83 1.23
N PHE A 53 -11.14 -20.82 0.46
CA PHE A 53 -11.89 -20.59 -0.78
C PHE A 53 -13.30 -20.05 -0.50
N GLU A 54 -13.91 -20.49 0.61
CA GLU A 54 -15.19 -19.99 1.11
C GLU A 54 -15.10 -19.89 2.63
N CYS A 55 -15.73 -18.85 3.20
CA CYS A 55 -15.87 -18.73 4.65
C CYS A 55 -16.99 -19.64 5.14
N GLY A 56 -16.68 -20.56 6.05
CA GLY A 56 -17.68 -21.42 6.70
C GLY A 56 -18.46 -20.70 7.80
N ASP A 57 -19.34 -21.44 8.47
CA ASP A 57 -20.12 -20.94 9.61
C ASP A 57 -19.20 -20.41 10.72
N GLY A 58 -19.48 -19.19 11.22
CA GLY A 58 -18.68 -18.52 12.26
C GLY A 58 -17.60 -17.56 11.73
N TYR A 59 -17.47 -17.38 10.42
CA TYR A 59 -16.54 -16.42 9.81
C TYR A 59 -17.27 -15.40 8.92
N VAL A 60 -16.78 -14.16 8.87
CA VAL A 60 -17.19 -13.16 7.85
C VAL A 60 -16.07 -12.97 6.84
N GLN A 61 -16.48 -12.76 5.59
CA GLN A 61 -15.57 -12.38 4.51
C GLN A 61 -15.19 -10.91 4.62
N ASP A 62 -13.92 -10.61 4.86
CA ASP A 62 -13.40 -9.25 4.74
C ASP A 62 -12.99 -8.98 3.30
N LYS A 63 -13.57 -7.94 2.69
CA LYS A 63 -13.25 -7.51 1.31
C LYS A 63 -12.03 -6.59 1.26
N THR A 64 -11.57 -6.15 2.42
CA THR A 64 -10.48 -5.17 2.57
C THR A 64 -9.12 -5.86 2.57
N SER A 65 -9.03 -6.99 3.26
CA SER A 65 -7.86 -7.83 3.36
C SER A 65 -7.81 -8.86 2.23
N LYS A 66 -6.61 -9.13 1.74
CA LYS A 66 -6.32 -10.05 0.65
C LYS A 66 -5.47 -11.20 1.17
N CYS A 67 -5.72 -12.38 0.63
CA CYS A 67 -4.84 -13.52 0.84
C CYS A 67 -3.65 -13.40 -0.10
N LEU A 68 -2.46 -13.33 0.49
CA LEU A 68 -1.21 -13.28 -0.25
C LEU A 68 -0.57 -14.66 -0.27
N THR A 69 -0.16 -15.09 -1.45
CA THR A 69 0.70 -16.27 -1.65
C THR A 69 2.11 -15.97 -1.15
N GLU A 70 2.95 -17.01 -0.97
CA GLU A 70 4.39 -16.88 -0.59
C GLU A 70 5.17 -15.87 -1.48
N GLU A 71 4.72 -15.63 -2.71
CA GLU A 71 5.26 -14.62 -3.63
C GLU A 71 4.71 -13.19 -3.43
N LYS A 72 3.98 -12.91 -2.34
CA LYS A 72 3.30 -11.62 -2.06
C LYS A 72 2.35 -11.17 -3.17
N LYS A 73 1.80 -12.12 -3.93
CA LYS A 73 0.76 -11.89 -4.93
C LYS A 73 -0.59 -12.19 -4.32
N VAL A 74 -1.58 -11.39 -4.71
CA VAL A 74 -2.98 -11.59 -4.32
C VAL A 74 -3.49 -12.86 -4.99
N ASP A 75 -3.93 -13.84 -4.20
CA ASP A 75 -4.63 -15.01 -4.71
C ASP A 75 -6.10 -14.67 -4.95
N PRO A 76 -6.59 -14.67 -6.21
CA PRO A 76 -7.98 -14.33 -6.50
C PRO A 76 -8.97 -15.42 -6.06
N ASN A 77 -8.49 -16.63 -5.78
CA ASN A 77 -9.33 -17.76 -5.42
C ASN A 77 -9.48 -17.94 -3.91
N GLN A 78 -8.73 -17.20 -3.10
CA GLN A 78 -8.82 -17.26 -1.64
C GLN A 78 -9.35 -15.95 -1.10
N VAL A 79 -10.27 -16.06 -0.16
CA VAL A 79 -10.90 -14.92 0.49
C VAL A 79 -10.46 -14.87 1.95
N CYS A 80 -10.38 -13.65 2.49
CA CYS A 80 -10.01 -13.48 3.88
C CYS A 80 -11.21 -13.72 4.78
N CYS A 81 -11.14 -14.76 5.61
CA CYS A 81 -12.19 -15.10 6.56
C CYS A 81 -11.73 -14.74 7.98
N ILE A 82 -12.45 -13.82 8.61
CA ILE A 82 -12.19 -13.39 9.99
C ILE A 82 -13.30 -13.96 10.91
N PRO A 83 -12.98 -14.40 12.13
CA PRO A 83 -13.98 -14.95 13.05
C PRO A 83 -14.99 -13.87 13.46
N GLN A 84 -16.28 -14.22 13.48
CA GLN A 84 -17.36 -13.28 13.81
C GLN A 84 -17.42 -12.90 15.31
N ASP A 85 -16.76 -13.67 16.17
CA ASP A 85 -16.66 -13.47 17.64
C ASP A 85 -15.93 -12.18 18.08
N PHE A 86 -15.52 -11.31 17.16
CA PHE A 86 -14.97 -9.98 17.51
C PHE A 86 -16.03 -8.87 17.67
N THR A 87 -17.32 -9.21 17.63
CA THR A 87 -18.44 -8.28 17.85
C THR A 87 -19.14 -8.42 19.22
N GLU A 88 -18.51 -9.08 20.19
CA GLU A 88 -18.91 -9.01 21.60
C GLU A 88 -17.87 -8.25 22.45
N ILE A 89 -17.86 -6.92 22.30
CA ILE A 89 -17.45 -6.01 23.37
C ILE A 89 -18.63 -5.01 23.47
N GLN A 90 -19.71 -5.44 24.11
CA GLN A 90 -20.11 -5.06 25.48
C GLN A 90 -20.51 -3.58 25.57
N GLU A 91 -21.84 -3.37 25.71
CA GLU A 91 -22.53 -2.14 26.13
C GLU A 91 -21.95 -1.52 27.42
#